data_AF-A0A6S7IND1-F1
#
_entry.id   AF-A0A6S7IND1-F1
#
_cell.length_a   1.000
_cell.length_b   1.000
_cell.length_c   1.000
_cell.angle_alpha   90.00
_cell.angle_beta   90.00
_cell.angle_gamma   90.00
#
_symmetry.space_group_name_H-M   'P 1'
#
loop_
_entity.id
_entity.type
_entity.pdbx_description
1 polymer ?
#
loop_
_entity_poly.entity_id
_entity_poly.type
_entity_poly.pdbx_seq_one_letter_code
_entity_poly.pdbx_strand_id
1 'polypeptide(L)'
;MDGHDKFDERRLPPKEKFYSGLTGEDISDENYERAKKVWKVFGMKSMLDYHNLYLVTDTLILSDVIESFRKQSRKTYGLDSPWYFTSPGLSWDACLKMTRIVLQLITDEKMYKFIEKGIRGGVSTAVMRYGAADNKYVGIFDIPEGVIELMKNWICGFGTIRQISTEKFWISKTDSANFYGII
;
A
#
# COMPACT_ATOMS: atom_id res chain seq x y z
N MET A 1 -4.24 10.18 24.86
CA MET A 1 -3.96 11.27 25.83
C MET A 1 -5.13 12.20 25.70
N ASP A 2 -6.01 12.23 26.70
CA ASP A 2 -7.38 12.73 26.51
C ASP A 2 -7.60 14.06 27.25
N GLY A 3 -6.50 14.79 27.51
CA GLY A 3 -6.47 16.08 28.19
C GLY A 3 -5.05 16.60 28.35
N HIS A 4 -4.87 17.91 28.35
CA HIS A 4 -3.56 18.57 28.45
C HIS A 4 -2.90 18.32 29.82
N ASP A 5 -3.71 18.14 30.87
CA ASP A 5 -3.26 17.87 32.24
C ASP A 5 -2.43 16.58 32.37
N LYS A 6 -2.59 15.65 31.41
CA LYS A 6 -1.82 14.39 31.39
C LYS A 6 -0.34 14.60 31.06
N PHE A 7 0.04 15.75 30.50
CA PHE A 7 1.44 16.08 30.22
C PHE A 7 2.24 16.33 31.51
N ASP A 8 1.58 16.80 32.57
CA ASP A 8 2.20 17.08 33.86
C ASP A 8 2.42 15.82 34.72
N GLU A 9 1.95 14.66 34.27
CA GLU A 9 2.16 13.38 34.96
C GLU A 9 3.67 13.07 35.03
N ARG A 10 4.19 12.94 36.25
CA ARG A 10 5.63 12.74 36.51
C ARG A 10 6.08 11.28 36.55
N ARG A 11 5.18 10.37 36.17
CA ARG A 11 5.44 8.92 36.18
C ARG A 11 4.92 8.30 34.90
N LEU A 12 5.58 7.24 34.48
CA LEU A 12 5.06 6.39 33.43
C LEU A 12 3.71 5.80 33.91
N PRO A 13 2.66 5.82 33.07
CA PRO A 13 1.39 5.17 33.39
C PRO A 13 1.60 3.67 33.70
N PRO A 14 0.73 3.07 34.51
CA PRO A 14 0.78 1.64 34.76
C PRO A 14 0.32 0.88 33.50
N LYS A 15 0.68 -0.42 33.41
CA LYS A 15 0.54 -1.22 32.18
C LYS A 15 -0.90 -1.28 31.68
N GLU A 16 -1.87 -1.29 32.60
CA GLU A 16 -3.30 -1.39 32.33
C GLU A 16 -3.85 -0.16 31.59
N LYS A 17 -3.11 0.97 31.59
CA LYS A 17 -3.47 2.17 30.83
C LYS A 17 -2.98 2.18 29.39
N PHE A 18 -2.33 1.11 28.92
CA PHE A 18 -1.80 0.99 27.56
C PHE A 18 -2.69 0.15 26.62
N TYR A 19 -3.98 0.01 26.94
CA TYR A 19 -4.93 -0.68 26.06
C TYR A 19 -5.07 0.02 24.70
N SER A 20 -4.95 -0.75 23.61
CA SER A 20 -5.07 -0.25 22.24
C SER A 20 -6.48 -0.51 21.70
N GLY A 21 -7.26 0.55 21.50
CA GLY A 21 -8.59 0.43 20.88
C GLY A 21 -8.56 0.00 19.40
N LEU A 22 -7.41 0.12 18.72
CA LEU A 22 -7.26 -0.29 17.31
C LEU A 22 -7.09 -1.80 17.16
N THR A 23 -6.30 -2.41 18.05
CA THR A 23 -6.03 -3.86 18.02
C THR A 23 -6.93 -4.64 18.97
N GLY A 24 -7.56 -3.95 19.94
CA GLY A 24 -8.39 -4.57 20.97
C GLY A 24 -7.57 -5.28 22.05
N GLU A 25 -6.26 -5.02 22.13
CA GLU A 25 -5.30 -5.75 22.96
C GLU A 25 -4.55 -4.83 23.93
N ASP A 26 -4.14 -5.41 25.06
CA ASP A 26 -3.21 -4.78 26.01
C ASP A 26 -1.77 -4.78 25.47
N ILE A 27 -0.95 -3.88 25.98
CA ILE A 27 0.48 -3.86 25.66
C ILE A 27 1.17 -5.16 26.11
N SER A 28 2.03 -5.71 25.26
CA SER A 28 2.89 -6.83 25.65
C SER A 28 3.88 -6.42 26.75
N ASP A 29 4.30 -7.38 27.59
CA ASP A 29 5.29 -7.12 28.65
C ASP A 29 6.60 -6.55 28.08
N GLU A 30 7.04 -7.06 26.94
CA GLU A 30 8.25 -6.62 26.24
C GLU A 30 8.18 -5.13 25.84
N ASN A 31 7.05 -4.70 25.30
CA ASN A 31 6.84 -3.31 24.90
C ASN A 31 6.73 -2.38 26.11
N TYR A 32 6.15 -2.85 27.22
CA TYR A 32 6.08 -2.08 28.46
C TYR A 32 7.47 -1.95 29.12
N GLU A 33 8.27 -3.01 29.14
CA GLU A 33 9.67 -2.94 29.60
C GLU A 33 10.51 -2.01 28.71
N ARG A 34 10.25 -1.99 27.40
CA ARG A 34 10.86 -1.01 26.49
C ARG A 34 10.50 0.41 26.89
N ALA A 35 9.23 0.70 27.19
CA ALA A 35 8.78 2.01 27.63
C ALA A 35 9.46 2.44 28.95
N LYS A 36 9.59 1.53 29.94
CA LYS A 36 10.35 1.77 31.17
C LYS A 36 11.82 2.07 30.91
N LYS A 37 12.45 1.32 30.00
CA LYS A 37 13.84 1.53 29.61
C LYS A 37 14.03 2.91 29.00
N VAL A 38 13.17 3.31 28.06
CA VAL A 38 13.20 4.66 27.47
C VAL A 38 13.04 5.73 28.54
N TRP A 39 12.05 5.59 29.42
CA TRP A 39 11.81 6.53 30.53
C TRP A 39 13.06 6.74 31.39
N LYS A 40 13.74 5.64 31.74
CA LYS A 40 14.96 5.65 32.56
C LYS A 40 16.18 6.21 31.83
N VAL A 41 16.44 5.74 30.60
CA VAL A 41 17.65 6.09 29.82
C VAL A 41 17.68 7.57 29.48
N PHE A 42 16.55 8.13 29.11
CA PHE A 42 16.46 9.55 28.75
C PHE A 42 16.11 10.46 29.94
N GLY A 43 16.02 9.91 31.17
CA GLY A 43 15.81 10.70 32.38
C GLY A 43 14.51 11.50 32.39
N MET A 44 13.42 10.91 31.89
CA MET A 44 12.13 11.57 31.71
C MET A 44 11.57 12.06 33.04
N LYS A 45 11.14 13.33 33.10
CA LYS A 45 10.58 13.95 34.32
C LYS A 45 9.07 14.08 34.26
N SER A 46 8.53 14.14 33.04
CA SER A 46 7.12 14.33 32.75
C SER A 46 6.69 13.54 31.53
N MET A 47 5.40 13.29 31.40
CA MET A 47 4.82 12.73 30.18
C MET A 47 4.97 13.67 28.97
N LEU A 48 5.14 14.98 29.20
CA LEU A 48 5.52 15.94 28.15
C LEU A 48 6.87 15.61 27.53
N ASP A 49 7.88 15.32 28.35
CA ASP A 49 9.21 14.95 27.86
C ASP A 49 9.14 13.68 27.01
N TYR A 50 8.36 12.69 27.47
CA TYR A 50 8.16 11.43 26.76
C TYR A 50 7.44 11.63 25.41
N HIS A 51 6.42 12.49 25.39
CA HIS A 51 5.71 12.87 24.16
C HIS A 51 6.62 13.61 23.17
N ASN A 52 7.41 14.57 23.64
CA ASN A 52 8.35 15.32 22.80
C ASN A 52 9.41 14.41 22.19
N LEU A 53 9.94 13.45 22.96
CA LEU A 53 10.87 12.46 22.44
C LEU A 53 10.23 11.62 21.32
N TYR A 54 9.00 11.16 21.53
CA TYR A 54 8.24 10.42 20.52
C TYR A 54 8.06 11.27 19.25
N LEU A 55 7.60 12.51 19.38
CA LEU A 55 7.37 13.43 18.26
C LEU A 55 8.66 13.70 17.47
N VAL A 56 9.77 13.96 18.16
CA VAL A 56 11.08 14.13 17.51
C VAL A 56 11.51 12.84 16.80
N THR A 57 11.32 11.68 17.42
CA THR A 57 11.70 10.40 16.82
C THR A 57 10.91 10.12 15.54
N ASP A 58 9.58 10.27 15.58
CA ASP A 58 8.72 10.05 14.43
C ASP A 58 9.04 11.02 13.28
N THR A 59 9.27 12.30 13.60
CA THR A 59 9.62 13.30 12.58
C THR A 59 11.00 13.06 11.96
N LEU A 60 11.99 12.62 12.75
CA LEU A 60 13.31 12.28 12.24
C LEU A 60 13.28 11.04 11.34
N ILE A 61 12.59 9.97 11.76
CA ILE A 61 12.46 8.75 10.95
C ILE A 61 11.74 9.05 9.65
N LEU A 62 10.64 9.81 9.70
CA LEU A 62 9.93 10.22 8.49
C LEU A 62 10.81 11.06 7.56
N SER A 63 11.59 11.99 8.12
CA SER A 63 12.51 12.82 7.35
C SER A 63 13.57 11.98 6.63
N ASP A 64 14.17 11.01 7.31
CA ASP A 64 15.18 10.12 6.73
C ASP A 64 14.60 9.28 5.57
N VAL A 65 13.41 8.72 5.76
CA VAL A 65 12.70 7.97 4.70
C VAL A 65 12.40 8.86 3.49
N ILE A 66 11.93 10.09 3.70
CA ILE A 66 11.62 11.03 2.62
C ILE A 66 12.88 11.49 1.90
N GLU A 67 13.98 11.75 2.62
CA GLU A 67 15.27 12.09 2.00
C GLU A 67 15.82 10.94 1.15
N SER A 68 15.75 9.72 1.67
CA SER A 68 16.14 8.51 0.93
C SER A 68 15.29 8.34 -0.33
N PHE A 69 13.97 8.50 -0.21
CA PHE A 69 13.04 8.43 -1.34
C PHE A 69 13.36 9.51 -2.38
N ARG A 70 13.58 10.76 -1.97
CA ARG A 70 13.97 11.87 -2.85
C ARG A 70 15.28 11.58 -3.61
N LYS A 71 16.30 11.07 -2.91
CA LYS A 71 17.58 10.66 -3.53
C LYS A 71 17.35 9.57 -4.57
N GLN A 72 16.55 8.56 -4.25
CA GLN A 72 16.22 7.46 -5.15
C GLN A 72 15.41 7.94 -6.37
N SER A 73 14.36 8.74 -6.19
CA SER A 73 13.55 9.27 -7.30
C SER A 73 14.38 10.10 -8.27
N ARG A 74 15.29 10.94 -7.76
CA ARG A 74 16.22 11.71 -8.60
C ARG A 74 17.20 10.81 -9.33
N LYS A 75 17.74 9.78 -8.67
CA LYS A 75 18.67 8.83 -9.28
C LYS A 75 18.01 7.99 -10.38
N THR A 76 16.80 7.47 -10.14
CA THR A 76 16.13 6.53 -11.05
C THR A 76 15.37 7.24 -12.17
N TYR A 77 14.63 8.29 -11.86
CA TYR A 77 13.72 8.95 -12.81
C TYR A 77 14.18 10.36 -13.20
N GLY A 78 15.16 10.93 -12.49
CA GLY A 78 15.51 12.34 -12.61
C GLY A 78 14.35 13.26 -12.23
N LEU A 79 13.46 12.80 -11.36
CA LEU A 79 12.32 13.55 -10.84
C LEU A 79 12.50 13.75 -9.33
N ASP A 80 12.03 14.89 -8.83
CA ASP A 80 12.18 15.24 -7.43
C ASP A 80 10.85 15.00 -6.70
N SER A 81 10.84 13.98 -5.85
CA SER A 81 9.62 13.50 -5.18
C SER A 81 8.81 14.59 -4.45
N PRO A 82 9.40 15.57 -3.73
CA PRO A 82 8.63 16.56 -2.98
C PRO A 82 7.75 17.49 -3.82
N TRP A 83 7.93 17.51 -5.15
CA TRP A 83 7.06 18.26 -6.06
C TRP A 83 5.72 17.57 -6.34
N TYR A 84 5.57 16.34 -5.86
CA TYR A 84 4.39 15.52 -6.10
C TYR A 84 3.60 15.34 -4.80
N PHE A 85 2.29 15.54 -4.87
CA PHE A 85 1.40 15.31 -3.73
C PHE A 85 1.30 13.83 -3.35
N THR A 86 1.44 12.92 -4.32
CA THR A 86 1.26 11.48 -4.11
C THR A 86 2.24 10.65 -4.94
N SER A 87 2.57 9.45 -4.45
CA SER A 87 3.45 8.50 -5.16
C SER A 87 2.92 8.05 -6.53
N PRO A 88 1.60 7.84 -6.74
CA PRO A 88 1.06 7.57 -8.07
C PRO A 88 1.28 8.72 -9.07
N GLY A 89 1.18 9.98 -8.63
CA GLY A 89 1.47 11.14 -9.49
C GLY A 89 2.94 11.16 -9.95
N LEU A 90 3.87 10.94 -9.02
CA LEU A 90 5.29 10.78 -9.36
C LEU A 90 5.52 9.60 -10.32
N SER A 91 4.88 8.46 -10.06
CA SER A 91 5.02 7.24 -10.88
C SER A 91 4.47 7.45 -12.30
N TRP A 92 3.39 8.21 -12.43
CA TRP A 92 2.80 8.56 -13.71
C TRP A 92 3.71 9.44 -14.55
N ASP A 93 4.24 10.51 -13.97
CA ASP A 93 5.21 11.38 -14.65
C ASP A 93 6.51 10.65 -14.97
N ALA A 94 6.98 9.78 -14.07
CA ALA A 94 8.13 8.92 -14.33
C ALA A 94 7.87 8.00 -15.53
N CYS A 95 6.69 7.38 -15.61
CA CYS A 95 6.28 6.54 -16.73
C CYS A 95 6.29 7.33 -18.06
N LEU A 96 5.66 8.51 -18.08
CA LEU A 96 5.61 9.37 -19.27
C LEU A 96 7.02 9.82 -19.69
N LYS A 97 7.86 10.21 -18.74
CA LYS A 97 9.25 10.62 -19.01
C LYS A 97 10.11 9.49 -19.56
N MET A 98 9.95 8.27 -19.03
CA MET A 98 10.69 7.09 -19.46
C MET A 98 10.24 6.61 -20.85
N THR A 99 8.93 6.58 -21.10
CA THR A 99 8.35 6.12 -22.37
C THR A 99 8.37 7.19 -23.46
N ARG A 100 8.53 8.47 -23.10
CA ARG A 100 8.47 9.64 -23.99
C ARG A 100 7.14 9.76 -24.75
N ILE A 101 6.09 9.14 -24.23
CA ILE A 101 4.75 9.21 -24.79
C ILE A 101 4.15 10.58 -24.49
N VAL A 102 3.54 11.19 -25.50
CA VAL A 102 2.73 12.41 -25.35
C VAL A 102 1.27 11.99 -25.40
N LEU A 103 0.55 12.19 -24.29
CA LEU A 103 -0.88 11.89 -24.22
C LEU A 103 -1.71 13.04 -24.77
N GLN A 104 -2.75 12.68 -25.53
CA GLN A 104 -3.76 13.64 -25.97
C GLN A 104 -4.82 13.82 -24.88
N LEU A 105 -5.27 15.06 -24.70
CA LEU A 105 -6.35 15.36 -23.77
C LEU A 105 -7.67 14.80 -24.34
N ILE A 106 -8.38 14.02 -23.51
CA ILE A 106 -9.73 13.54 -23.84
C ILE A 106 -10.70 14.72 -23.73
N THR A 107 -11.19 15.21 -24.87
CA THR A 107 -12.16 16.34 -24.92
C THR A 107 -13.59 15.89 -25.12
N ASP A 108 -13.82 14.70 -25.68
CA ASP A 108 -15.16 14.14 -25.91
C ASP A 108 -15.67 13.36 -24.69
N GLU A 109 -16.83 13.75 -24.18
CA GLU A 109 -17.53 13.10 -23.06
C GLU A 109 -17.88 11.64 -23.35
N LYS A 110 -18.23 11.30 -24.61
CA LYS A 110 -18.58 9.92 -24.97
C LYS A 110 -17.38 9.00 -24.87
N MET A 111 -16.22 9.48 -25.32
CA MET A 111 -14.95 8.76 -25.22
C MET A 111 -14.54 8.57 -23.75
N TYR A 112 -14.67 9.61 -22.93
CA TYR A 112 -14.42 9.52 -21.49
C TYR A 112 -15.29 8.45 -20.83
N LYS A 113 -16.61 8.50 -21.05
CA LYS A 113 -17.56 7.52 -20.48
C LYS A 113 -17.32 6.10 -20.99
N PHE A 114 -16.86 5.94 -22.23
CA PHE A 114 -16.49 4.63 -22.76
C PHE A 114 -15.29 4.04 -22.02
N ILE A 115 -14.24 4.84 -21.82
CA ILE A 115 -13.03 4.42 -21.08
C ILE A 115 -13.38 4.12 -19.63
N GLU A 116 -14.10 5.02 -18.96
CA GLU A 116 -14.51 4.85 -17.56
C GLU A 116 -15.31 3.57 -17.36
N LYS A 117 -16.26 3.27 -18.26
CA LYS A 117 -17.03 2.01 -18.25
C LYS A 117 -16.18 0.77 -18.53
N GLY A 118 -15.01 0.91 -19.15
CA GLY A 118 -14.07 -0.17 -19.44
C GLY A 118 -13.10 -0.47 -18.30
N ILE A 119 -12.92 0.43 -17.33
CA ILE A 119 -11.99 0.23 -16.21
C ILE A 119 -12.51 -0.89 -15.30
N ARG A 120 -11.69 -1.93 -15.08
CA ARG A 120 -11.95 -3.03 -14.15
C ARG A 120 -10.75 -3.19 -13.21
N GLY A 121 -11.04 -3.51 -11.95
CA GLY A 121 -10.00 -3.85 -10.98
C GLY A 121 -9.37 -5.23 -11.25
N GLY A 122 -8.50 -5.65 -10.35
CA GLY A 122 -7.96 -7.01 -10.38
C GLY A 122 -9.07 -8.06 -10.19
N VAL A 123 -8.94 -9.20 -10.87
CA VAL A 123 -9.85 -10.33 -10.68
C VAL A 123 -9.62 -10.88 -9.26
N SER A 124 -10.68 -10.90 -8.46
CA SER A 124 -10.72 -11.57 -7.16
C SER A 124 -11.71 -12.71 -7.24
N THR A 125 -11.23 -13.93 -7.03
CA THR A 125 -12.04 -15.14 -7.11
C THR A 125 -12.14 -15.78 -5.74
N ALA A 126 -13.35 -15.91 -5.20
CA ALA A 126 -13.62 -16.78 -4.07
C ALA A 126 -13.82 -18.21 -4.60
N VAL A 127 -12.75 -19.01 -4.58
CA VAL A 127 -12.85 -20.43 -4.92
C VAL A 127 -13.34 -21.23 -3.72
N MET A 128 -14.19 -22.21 -3.97
CA MET A 128 -14.56 -23.19 -2.94
C MET A 128 -13.28 -23.95 -2.55
N ARG A 129 -12.91 -23.89 -1.26
CA ARG A 129 -11.74 -24.59 -0.75
C ARG A 129 -11.96 -26.09 -0.95
N TYR A 130 -10.96 -26.76 -1.51
CA TYR A 130 -10.97 -28.22 -1.58
C TYR A 130 -10.95 -28.78 -0.16
N GLY A 131 -11.97 -29.57 0.20
CA GLY A 131 -12.06 -30.27 1.48
C GLY A 131 -12.18 -31.76 1.25
N ALA A 132 -11.09 -32.49 1.40
CA ALA A 132 -11.10 -33.96 1.46
C ALA A 132 -10.78 -34.41 2.88
N ALA A 133 -11.42 -35.48 3.32
CA ALA A 133 -11.14 -36.11 4.60
C ALA A 133 -9.91 -37.02 4.46
N ASP A 134 -8.85 -36.73 5.22
CA ASP A 134 -7.68 -37.60 5.34
C ASP A 134 -7.96 -38.68 6.41
N ASN A 135 -8.64 -39.74 6.00
CA ASN A 135 -9.00 -40.86 6.86
C ASN A 135 -8.52 -42.17 6.24
N LYS A 136 -7.82 -43.01 7.00
CA LYS A 136 -7.27 -44.31 6.58
C LYS A 136 -8.26 -45.29 5.91
N TYR A 137 -9.56 -45.07 6.07
CA TYR A 137 -10.62 -45.90 5.47
C TYR A 137 -11.11 -45.39 4.10
N VAL A 138 -10.66 -44.20 3.70
CA VAL A 138 -10.92 -43.57 2.41
C VAL A 138 -9.54 -43.50 1.73
N GLY A 139 -9.37 -44.07 0.53
CA GLY A 139 -8.05 -44.32 -0.08
C GLY A 139 -7.08 -43.12 -0.07
N ILE A 140 -5.77 -43.43 -0.07
CA ILE A 140 -4.66 -42.47 0.02
C ILE A 140 -4.89 -41.27 -0.90
N PHE A 141 -4.93 -40.07 -0.32
CA PHE A 141 -5.03 -38.82 -1.06
C PHE A 141 -3.63 -38.20 -1.20
N ASP A 142 -3.03 -38.33 -2.39
CA ASP A 142 -1.80 -37.62 -2.73
C ASP A 142 -2.14 -36.16 -3.02
N ILE A 143 -1.73 -35.26 -2.12
CA ILE A 143 -1.69 -33.82 -2.41
C ILE A 143 -0.55 -33.64 -3.41
N PRO A 144 -0.79 -33.17 -4.66
CA PRO A 144 0.30 -32.91 -5.59
C PRO A 144 1.22 -31.84 -4.99
N GLU A 145 2.49 -32.19 -4.74
CA GLU A 145 3.52 -31.23 -4.35
C GLU A 145 3.63 -30.16 -5.44
N GLY A 146 3.14 -28.95 -5.15
CA GLY A 146 3.11 -27.86 -6.14
C GLY A 146 2.08 -26.77 -5.92
N VAL A 147 1.16 -26.91 -4.95
CA VAL A 147 0.24 -25.83 -4.54
C VAL A 147 0.97 -24.80 -3.66
N ILE A 148 2.18 -24.41 -4.07
CA ILE A 148 2.90 -23.28 -3.47
C ILE A 148 2.51 -22.05 -4.26
N GLU A 149 1.95 -21.10 -3.52
CA GLU A 149 1.45 -19.80 -3.94
C GLU A 149 2.36 -19.12 -4.98
N LEU A 150 1.92 -19.10 -6.24
CA LEU A 150 2.50 -18.25 -7.27
C LEU A 150 2.04 -16.80 -7.00
N MET A 151 2.68 -16.14 -6.03
CA MET A 151 2.65 -14.68 -5.96
C MET A 151 3.32 -14.12 -7.21
N LYS A 152 2.53 -13.87 -8.25
CA LYS A 152 3.01 -13.28 -9.51
C LYS A 152 3.49 -11.86 -9.24
N ASN A 153 4.80 -11.67 -9.32
CA ASN A 153 5.44 -10.36 -9.32
C ASN A 153 4.80 -9.42 -10.38
N TRP A 154 4.49 -8.19 -9.95
CA TRP A 154 4.13 -7.00 -10.75
C TRP A 154 3.25 -7.23 -12.02
N ILE A 155 2.12 -7.95 -11.88
CA ILE A 155 1.20 -8.23 -13.00
C ILE A 155 0.76 -6.96 -13.75
N CYS A 156 0.38 -5.89 -13.04
CA CYS A 156 -0.05 -4.64 -13.66
C CYS A 156 1.06 -3.98 -14.49
N GLY A 157 2.32 -4.06 -14.04
CA GLY A 157 3.47 -3.51 -14.77
C GLY A 157 3.74 -4.25 -16.07
N PHE A 158 3.68 -5.59 -16.02
CA PHE A 158 3.84 -6.42 -17.23
C PHE A 158 2.73 -6.19 -18.27
N GLY A 159 1.48 -6.00 -17.84
CA GLY A 159 0.37 -5.66 -18.75
C GLY A 159 0.59 -4.32 -19.47
N THR A 160 1.14 -3.34 -18.74
CA THR A 160 1.37 -1.97 -19.26
C THR A 160 2.49 -1.92 -20.30
N ILE A 161 3.49 -2.81 -20.21
CA ILE A 161 4.61 -2.90 -21.17
C ILE A 161 4.16 -3.38 -22.56
N ARG A 162 3.03 -4.11 -22.66
CA ARG A 162 2.63 -4.78 -23.91
C ARG A 162 1.81 -3.94 -24.88
N GLN A 163 1.10 -2.88 -24.45
CA GLN A 163 0.53 -1.85 -25.32
C GLN A 163 -0.30 -0.83 -24.51
N ILE A 164 0.03 0.46 -24.63
CA ILE A 164 -0.92 1.56 -24.40
C ILE A 164 -1.15 2.20 -25.77
N SER A 165 -2.37 2.15 -26.29
CA SER A 165 -2.71 2.85 -27.54
C SER A 165 -2.79 4.35 -27.27
N THR A 166 -1.99 5.13 -27.99
CA THR A 166 -1.85 6.58 -27.82
C THR A 166 -2.57 7.39 -28.89
N GLU A 167 -3.12 6.75 -29.93
CA GLU A 167 -3.79 7.45 -31.05
C GLU A 167 -5.10 6.78 -31.47
N LYS A 168 -6.18 7.60 -31.52
CA LYS A 168 -7.47 7.37 -32.21
C LYS A 168 -8.28 6.12 -31.78
N PHE A 169 -9.10 6.28 -30.72
CA PHE A 169 -10.19 5.38 -30.31
C PHE A 169 -11.45 5.45 -31.22
N TRP A 170 -11.31 5.60 -32.53
CA TRP A 170 -12.47 5.62 -33.42
C TRP A 170 -12.94 4.19 -33.72
N ILE A 171 -13.97 3.74 -32.99
CA ILE A 171 -14.77 2.58 -33.42
C ILE A 171 -15.84 3.12 -34.36
N SER A 172 -15.74 2.78 -35.65
CA SER A 172 -16.83 3.01 -36.60
C SER A 172 -18.04 2.15 -36.21
N LYS A 173 -19.28 2.63 -36.41
CA LYS A 173 -20.53 1.91 -36.06
C LYS A 173 -20.64 0.49 -36.64
N THR A 174 -19.76 0.12 -37.56
CA THR A 174 -19.68 -1.20 -38.19
C THR A 174 -18.96 -2.26 -37.35
N ASP A 175 -18.18 -1.90 -36.33
CA ASP A 175 -17.35 -2.86 -35.59
C ASP A 175 -17.95 -3.33 -34.24
N SER A 176 -19.12 -2.81 -33.84
CA SER A 176 -19.78 -3.20 -32.59
C SER A 176 -20.41 -4.61 -32.60
N ALA A 177 -20.44 -5.29 -33.74
CA ALA A 177 -21.08 -6.60 -33.87
C ALA A 177 -20.18 -7.79 -33.50
N ASN A 178 -18.84 -7.63 -33.47
CA ASN A 178 -17.92 -8.77 -33.32
C ASN A 178 -17.27 -8.92 -31.95
N PHE A 179 -17.57 -8.07 -30.97
CA PHE A 179 -16.98 -8.17 -29.62
C PHE A 179 -17.75 -9.09 -28.66
N TYR A 180 -18.92 -9.61 -29.06
CA TYR A 180 -19.74 -10.52 -28.25
C TYR A 180 -19.47 -12.01 -28.53
N GLY A 181 -18.38 -12.34 -29.23
CA GLY A 181 -18.09 -13.71 -29.71
C GLY A 181 -16.97 -14.46 -28.97
N ILE A 182 -16.41 -13.93 -27.89
CA ILE A 182 -15.39 -14.63 -27.09
C ILE A 182 -15.65 -14.38 -25.60
N ILE A 183 -16.61 -15.13 -25.05
CA ILE A 183 -16.62 -15.56 -23.66
C ILE A 183 -16.72 -17.09 -23.70
#